data_AF-A0A516GXJ2-F1
#
_entry.id   AF-A0A516GXJ2-F1
#
_cell.length_a   1.000
_cell.length_b   1.000
_cell.length_c   1.000
_cell.angle_alpha   90.00
_cell.angle_beta   90.00
_cell.angle_gamma   90.00
#
_symmetry.space_group_name_H-M   'P 1'
#
loop_
_entity.id
_entity.type
_entity.pdbx_description
1 polymer ?
#
loop_
_entity_poly.entity_id
_entity_poly.type
_entity_poly.pdbx_seq_one_letter_code
_entity_poly.pdbx_strand_id
1 'polypeptide(L)'
;MIRVASRAPLLSLLLLLSACTTTPTEWVRSDTGAVQRDGDYKDCRNIAWKQALDESSSTRPLYPPWTGTGFNSFGAPWREPRTPSYFDRGPREAEFTDYCMRERGYRLQAVVSSPR
;
A
#
# COMPACT_ATOMS: atom_id res chain seq x y z
N MET A 1 2.27 -37.32 43.03
CA MET A 1 1.72 -35.95 42.93
C MET A 1 2.27 -35.31 41.65
N ILE A 2 1.45 -35.17 40.60
CA ILE A 2 1.87 -34.58 39.32
C ILE A 2 1.40 -33.11 39.32
N ARG A 3 2.33 -32.16 39.35
CA ARG A 3 2.02 -30.73 39.18
C ARG A 3 1.78 -30.46 37.70
N VAL A 4 0.54 -30.16 37.34
CA VAL A 4 0.20 -29.63 36.02
C VAL A 4 0.66 -28.17 36.01
N ALA A 5 1.80 -27.91 35.38
CA ALA A 5 2.27 -26.54 35.15
C ALA A 5 1.28 -25.84 34.21
N SER A 6 0.67 -24.74 34.68
CA SER A 6 -0.28 -23.93 33.90
C SER A 6 0.39 -23.43 32.62
N ARG A 7 0.05 -24.05 31.48
CA ARG A 7 0.43 -23.63 30.12
C ARG A 7 -0.45 -22.48 29.58
N ALA A 8 -1.45 -22.05 30.34
CA ALA A 8 -2.41 -21.02 29.98
C ALA A 8 -1.80 -19.67 29.54
N PRO A 9 -0.80 -19.07 30.24
CA PRO A 9 -0.32 -17.74 29.86
C PRO A 9 0.45 -17.74 28.53
N LEU A 10 1.07 -18.87 28.17
CA LEU A 10 1.82 -19.02 26.92
C LEU A 10 0.88 -19.13 25.70
N LEU A 11 -0.25 -19.83 25.86
CA LEU A 11 -1.30 -19.93 24.84
C LEU A 11 -1.99 -18.58 24.58
N SER A 12 -2.30 -17.82 25.65
CA SER A 12 -2.88 -16.48 25.50
C SER A 12 -1.93 -15.50 24.81
N LEU A 13 -0.63 -15.58 25.08
CA LEU A 13 0.38 -14.74 24.42
C LEU A 13 0.49 -15.07 22.92
N LEU A 14 0.53 -16.36 22.56
CA LEU A 14 0.55 -16.82 21.16
C LEU A 14 -0.69 -16.40 20.36
N LEU A 15 -1.87 -16.40 20.99
CA LEU A 15 -3.13 -15.91 20.39
C LEU A 15 -3.14 -14.39 20.16
N LEU A 16 -2.49 -13.61 21.03
CA LEU A 16 -2.34 -12.16 20.86
C LEU A 16 -1.36 -11.82 19.73
N LEU A 17 -0.31 -12.63 19.55
CA LEU A 17 0.66 -12.48 18.45
C LEU A 17 0.08 -12.81 17.07
N SER A 18 -0.98 -13.62 16.98
CA SER A 18 -1.65 -13.92 15.70
C SER A 18 -2.64 -12.84 15.24
N ALA A 19 -2.89 -11.80 16.04
CA ALA A 19 -3.80 -10.71 15.67
C ALA A 19 -3.19 -9.71 14.66
N CYS A 20 -1.88 -9.78 14.42
CA CYS A 20 -1.19 -9.00 13.39
C CYS A 20 -1.24 -9.71 12.03
N THR A 21 -2.43 -10.07 11.54
CA THR A 21 -2.60 -10.49 10.15
C THR A 21 -3.00 -9.30 9.31
N THR A 22 -2.03 -8.74 8.56
CA THR A 22 -2.31 -7.73 7.54
C THR A 22 -3.31 -8.33 6.56
N THR A 23 -4.51 -7.75 6.49
CA THR A 23 -5.51 -8.20 5.51
C THR A 23 -4.92 -7.95 4.11
N PRO A 24 -4.63 -8.99 3.33
CA PRO A 24 -4.03 -8.80 2.01
C PRO A 24 -5.01 -7.98 1.16
N THR A 25 -4.51 -6.99 0.43
CA THR A 25 -5.32 -6.19 -0.49
C THR A 25 -4.95 -6.49 -1.92
N GLU A 26 -5.93 -6.47 -2.81
CA GLU A 26 -5.76 -6.76 -4.23
C GLU A 26 -6.53 -5.73 -5.08
N TRP A 27 -5.98 -5.42 -6.26
CA TRP A 27 -6.68 -4.61 -7.26
C TRP A 27 -7.75 -5.45 -7.96
N VAL A 28 -8.98 -4.96 -8.02
CA VAL A 28 -10.08 -5.68 -8.66
C VAL A 28 -10.86 -4.80 -9.62
N ARG A 29 -11.24 -5.41 -10.75
CA ARG A 29 -12.15 -4.88 -11.77
C ARG A 29 -12.96 -6.06 -12.31
N SER A 30 -14.27 -5.90 -12.45
CA SER A 30 -15.22 -7.02 -12.66
C SER A 30 -15.06 -7.75 -13.99
N ASP A 31 -14.40 -7.12 -14.96
CA ASP A 31 -14.24 -7.60 -16.34
C ASP A 31 -12.82 -8.14 -16.62
N THR A 32 -11.98 -8.30 -15.59
CA THR A 32 -10.59 -8.77 -15.75
C THR A 32 -10.22 -9.93 -14.86
N GLY A 33 -9.43 -10.86 -15.42
CA GLY A 33 -8.72 -11.88 -14.66
C GLY A 33 -7.36 -11.41 -14.15
N ALA A 34 -6.74 -12.23 -13.29
CA ALA A 34 -5.47 -11.92 -12.63
C ALA A 34 -4.34 -11.56 -13.61
N VAL A 35 -4.19 -12.31 -14.71
CA VAL A 35 -3.14 -12.06 -15.72
C VAL A 35 -3.26 -10.66 -16.33
N GLN A 36 -4.48 -10.24 -16.69
CA GLN A 36 -4.71 -8.91 -17.26
C GLN A 36 -4.43 -7.81 -16.24
N ARG A 37 -4.90 -7.99 -15.00
CA ARG A 37 -4.64 -7.05 -13.91
C ARG A 37 -3.15 -6.89 -13.62
N ASP A 38 -2.40 -7.98 -13.57
CA ASP A 38 -0.97 -7.92 -13.28
C ASP A 38 -0.19 -7.23 -14.42
N GLY A 39 -0.65 -7.43 -15.67
CA GLY A 39 -0.19 -6.67 -16.83
C GLY A 39 -0.51 -5.18 -16.71
N ASP A 40 -1.77 -4.83 -16.41
CA ASP A 40 -2.22 -3.44 -16.22
C ASP A 40 -1.43 -2.74 -15.10
N TYR A 41 -1.20 -3.43 -13.97
CA TYR A 41 -0.41 -2.93 -12.86
C TYR A 41 1.04 -2.66 -13.27
N LYS A 42 1.66 -3.59 -14.00
CA LYS A 42 3.03 -3.41 -14.52
C LYS A 42 3.12 -2.23 -15.48
N ASP A 43 2.15 -2.07 -16.37
CA ASP A 43 2.11 -0.93 -17.30
C ASP A 43 1.95 0.40 -16.55
N CYS A 44 1.04 0.44 -15.57
CA CYS A 44 0.87 1.60 -14.69
C CYS A 44 2.15 1.93 -13.91
N ARG A 45 2.83 0.93 -13.33
CA ARG A 45 4.13 1.09 -12.66
C ARG A 45 5.20 1.66 -13.59
N ASN A 46 5.27 1.19 -14.84
CA ASN A 46 6.25 1.66 -15.81
C ASN A 46 6.04 3.15 -16.18
N ILE A 47 4.79 3.59 -16.32
CA ILE A 47 4.45 5.00 -16.55
C ILE A 47 4.80 5.82 -15.30
N ALA A 48 4.34 5.35 -14.14
CA ALA A 48 4.58 6.00 -12.85
C ALA A 48 6.07 6.18 -12.54
N TRP A 49 6.90 5.17 -12.85
CA TRP A 49 8.35 5.23 -12.65
C TRP A 49 9.02 6.34 -13.46
N LYS A 50 8.54 6.57 -14.70
CA LYS A 50 9.03 7.64 -15.57
C LYS A 50 8.57 9.01 -15.06
N GLN A 51 7.30 9.12 -14.68
CA GLN A 51 6.73 10.36 -14.16
C GLN A 51 7.36 10.76 -12.82
N ALA A 52 7.58 9.80 -11.92
CA ALA A 52 8.26 10.04 -10.65
C ALA A 52 9.74 10.41 -10.84
N LEU A 53 10.41 9.82 -11.84
CA LEU A 53 11.78 10.23 -12.19
C LEU A 53 11.83 11.67 -12.69
N ASP A 54 10.95 12.01 -13.64
CA ASP A 54 10.84 13.35 -14.20
C ASP A 54 10.53 14.39 -13.10
N GLU A 55 9.58 14.09 -12.22
CA GLU A 55 9.19 14.99 -11.13
C GLU A 55 10.25 15.07 -10.00
N SER A 56 11.14 14.08 -9.84
CA SER A 56 12.17 14.05 -8.78
C SER A 56 13.21 15.14 -8.85
N SER A 57 13.40 15.73 -10.03
CA SER A 57 14.28 16.87 -10.25
C SER A 57 13.52 18.20 -10.41
N SER A 58 12.20 18.16 -10.30
CA SER A 58 11.34 19.31 -10.51
C SER A 58 11.18 20.12 -9.21
N THR A 59 11.03 21.43 -9.37
CA THR A 59 10.70 22.35 -8.26
C THR A 59 9.19 22.42 -7.99
N ARG A 60 8.38 21.72 -8.79
CA ARG A 60 6.91 21.70 -8.72
C ARG A 60 6.34 20.38 -9.24
N PRO A 61 5.10 20.01 -8.86
CA PRO A 61 4.42 18.88 -9.47
C PRO A 61 4.25 19.06 -10.99
N LEU A 62 4.47 17.99 -11.74
CA LEU A 62 4.33 17.95 -13.20
C LEU A 62 3.09 17.17 -13.64
N TYR A 63 2.70 16.17 -12.85
CA TYR A 63 1.57 15.29 -13.12
C TYR A 63 0.47 15.46 -12.05
N PRO A 64 -0.78 15.01 -12.33
CA PRO A 64 -1.91 15.23 -11.43
C PRO A 64 -1.59 14.89 -9.95
N PRO A 65 -2.02 15.73 -9.00
CA PRO A 65 -1.76 15.50 -7.59
C PRO A 65 -2.74 14.47 -7.03
N TRP A 66 -2.22 13.42 -6.41
CA TRP A 66 -2.97 12.65 -5.41
C TRP A 66 -2.54 13.13 -4.03
N THR A 67 -3.00 14.33 -3.68
CA THR A 67 -3.11 14.90 -2.32
C THR A 67 -1.98 14.60 -1.31
N GLY A 68 -0.74 15.02 -1.61
CA GLY A 68 0.33 15.23 -0.62
C GLY A 68 0.87 13.97 0.06
N THR A 69 2.19 13.86 0.22
CA THR A 69 2.83 12.72 0.93
C THR A 69 2.58 12.71 2.45
N GLY A 70 1.44 13.18 2.92
CA GLY A 70 1.02 13.16 4.31
C GLY A 70 0.29 11.87 4.67
N PHE A 71 0.92 10.71 4.48
CA PHE A 71 0.54 9.51 5.23
C PHE A 71 1.66 9.30 6.24
N ASN A 72 1.42 9.55 7.53
CA ASN A 72 0.65 8.64 8.38
C ASN A 72 -0.36 9.34 9.31
N SER A 73 -1.58 8.80 9.40
CA SER A 73 -2.49 8.95 10.56
C SER A 73 -2.01 8.21 11.82
N PHE A 74 -0.82 7.59 11.77
CA PHE A 74 -0.12 6.99 12.92
C PHE A 74 1.37 7.34 12.84
N GLY A 75 1.78 8.36 13.59
CA GLY A 75 3.17 8.54 14.02
C GLY A 75 4.07 9.43 13.14
N ALA A 76 3.90 10.75 13.24
CA ALA A 76 4.99 11.72 13.50
C ALA A 76 4.39 13.13 13.63
N PRO A 77 4.92 14.01 14.52
CA PRO A 77 4.44 15.38 14.63
C PRO A 77 4.68 16.14 13.32
N TRP A 78 3.65 16.86 12.87
CA TRP A 78 3.66 17.75 11.72
C TRP A 78 4.93 18.61 11.69
N ARG A 79 5.80 18.33 10.73
CA ARG A 79 6.84 19.24 10.26
C ARG A 79 6.51 19.61 8.83
N GLU A 80 6.74 20.88 8.48
CA GLU A 80 6.79 21.32 7.09
C GLU A 80 7.70 20.36 6.30
N PRO A 81 7.24 19.76 5.19
CA PRO A 81 8.09 18.93 4.36
C PRO A 81 9.24 19.80 3.87
N ARG A 82 10.46 19.59 4.41
CA ARG A 82 11.66 20.32 3.94
C ARG A 82 11.97 20.05 2.47
N THR A 83 11.36 19.00 1.93
CA THR A 83 11.35 18.59 0.52
C THR A 83 9.95 18.03 0.26
N PRO A 84 9.17 18.63 -0.64
CA PRO A 84 7.84 18.10 -0.93
C PRO A 84 7.94 16.72 -1.59
N SER A 85 6.85 15.97 -1.51
CA SER A 85 6.65 14.61 -2.05
C SER A 85 7.33 14.26 -3.38
N TYR A 86 7.55 15.25 -4.24
CA TYR A 86 8.21 15.08 -5.53
C TYR A 86 9.66 14.60 -5.43
N PHE A 87 10.41 15.01 -4.39
CA PHE A 87 11.81 14.59 -4.24
C PHE A 87 11.96 13.09 -3.92
N ASP A 88 10.98 12.51 -3.24
CA ASP A 88 10.98 11.09 -2.88
C ASP A 88 10.29 10.26 -3.97
N ARG A 89 11.12 9.79 -4.92
CA ARG A 89 10.69 9.02 -6.09
C ARG A 89 9.82 7.81 -5.76
N GLY A 90 10.14 7.06 -4.71
CA GLY A 90 9.43 5.83 -4.35
C GLY A 90 7.95 6.05 -3.99
N PRO A 91 7.66 6.89 -2.99
CA PRO A 91 6.29 7.32 -2.67
C PRO A 91 5.57 7.91 -3.89
N ARG A 92 6.25 8.75 -4.69
CA ARG A 92 5.63 9.39 -5.85
C ARG A 92 5.25 8.38 -6.96
N GLU A 93 6.09 7.37 -7.20
CA GLU A 93 5.78 6.27 -8.10
C GLU A 93 4.56 5.47 -7.61
N ALA A 94 4.43 5.24 -6.30
CA ALA A 94 3.29 4.53 -5.74
C ALA A 94 1.97 5.30 -5.94
N GLU A 95 1.97 6.62 -5.70
CA GLU A 95 0.82 7.50 -5.95
C GLU A 95 0.37 7.46 -7.42
N PHE A 96 1.31 7.60 -8.36
CA PHE A 96 0.98 7.54 -9.79
C PHE A 96 0.47 6.17 -10.23
N THR A 97 0.98 5.10 -9.62
CA THR A 97 0.50 3.74 -9.90
C THR A 97 -0.93 3.57 -9.42
N ASP A 98 -1.25 3.99 -8.19
CA ASP A 98 -2.61 3.96 -7.64
C ASP A 98 -3.57 4.77 -8.51
N TYR A 99 -3.19 5.99 -8.90
CA TYR A 99 -3.97 6.82 -9.82
C TYR A 99 -4.24 6.10 -11.15
N CYS A 100 -3.20 5.58 -11.80
CA CYS A 100 -3.35 4.87 -13.08
C CYS A 100 -4.27 3.65 -12.97
N MET A 101 -4.18 2.89 -11.88
CA MET A 101 -5.05 1.74 -11.65
C MET A 101 -6.51 2.17 -11.47
N ARG A 102 -6.77 3.24 -10.72
CA ARG A 102 -8.12 3.80 -10.54
C ARG A 102 -8.70 4.36 -11.82
N GLU A 103 -7.91 5.04 -12.64
CA GLU A 103 -8.32 5.54 -13.97
C GLU A 103 -8.65 4.38 -14.93
N ARG A 104 -7.96 3.24 -14.79
CA ARG A 104 -8.33 2.00 -15.48
C ARG A 104 -9.57 1.32 -14.88
N GLY A 105 -10.20 1.88 -13.85
CA GLY A 105 -11.41 1.36 -13.23
C GLY A 105 -11.19 0.28 -12.18
N TYR A 106 -9.94 0.02 -11.78
CA TYR A 106 -9.65 -0.89 -10.67
C TYR A 106 -9.95 -0.24 -9.32
N ARG A 107 -10.28 -1.06 -8.33
CA ARG A 107 -10.40 -0.65 -6.92
C ARG A 107 -9.57 -1.57 -6.05
N LEU A 108 -8.94 -1.02 -5.02
CA LEU A 108 -8.23 -1.83 -4.03
C LEU A 108 -9.26 -2.44 -3.06
N GLN A 109 -9.26 -3.75 -2.90
CA GLN A 109 -10.16 -4.47 -1.98
C GLN A 109 -9.39 -5.43 -1.10
N ALA A 110 -9.88 -5.64 0.13
CA ALA A 110 -9.38 -6.67 1.02
C ALA A 110 -9.72 -8.06 0.44
N VAL A 111 -8.71 -8.91 0.30
CA VAL A 111 -8.87 -10.33 -0.04
C VAL A 111 -9.30 -11.04 1.24
N VAL A 112 -10.60 -11.28 1.37
CA VAL A 112 -11.12 -12.12 2.44
C VAL A 112 -10.79 -13.57 2.07
N SER A 113 -9.83 -14.17 2.77
CA SER A 113 -9.60 -15.61 2.69
C SER A 113 -10.85 -16.33 3.21
N SER A 114 -11.67 -16.86 2.31
CA SER A 114 -12.77 -17.75 2.70
C SER A 114 -12.18 -19.02 3.32
N PRO A 115 -12.50 -19.38 4.57
CA PRO A 115 -12.08 -20.66 5.12
C PRO A 115 -12.78 -21.77 4.33
N ARG A 116 -12.00 -22.53 3.56
CA ARG A 116 -12.44 -23.81 2.99
C ARG A 116 -12.25 -24.93 4.01
#